data_AF-A0A6S7HZ67-F1
#
_entry.id   AF-A0A6S7HZ67-F1
#
_cell.length_a   1.000
_cell.length_b   1.000
_cell.length_c   1.000
_cell.angle_alpha   90.00
_cell.angle_beta   90.00
_cell.angle_gamma   90.00
#
_symmetry.space_group_name_H-M   'P 1'
#
loop_
_entity.id
_entity.type
_entity.pdbx_description
1 polymer ?
#
loop_
_entity_poly.entity_id
_entity_poly.type
_entity_poly.pdbx_seq_one_letter_code
_entity_poly.pdbx_strand_id
1 'polypeptide(L)'
;MKAVFIIKSTYNVFVFFINKCLHFFYKIMIAANLKNNRRRKIYCAIVLFVGAVSLFTWHLAVNDGQQKWLITVKESNNSQDANLSSLLENSKSLRYGLYTDLKKSLIKMRNFTISSKILEKSQPTPFPRKVLIISRGRSGSSFLGDLFNQNKGVFYLFEPLGWSVSDFKGYETKTFKVLYDLYNCKFTDKIYLDFLLKQKSFRRKSGKLSTFPGQCSRISRSSQRCLSNILKSSCLGARSVMAKVLTHRLPQGGLWGIRKILDANKNLRIVHLLRDPRRVIASMKKAGWFKGKNFTTQVKYVCSSIWENVKHVQNESVYYKDRYKLLVFSDMMLRPFSTVVELYDFLKMGPVPEYIFSWIIQNTMGSVQSVQTGKYKSRGTYRTSRNSTEVLTRKVDFSKFEEKIIDKYCSDAIKFIDKVRKIA
;
A
#
# COMPACT_ATOMS: atom_id res chain seq x y z
N MET A 1 -11.36 14.45 -18.25
CA MET A 1 -12.41 15.42 -18.61
C MET A 1 -13.77 15.13 -17.93
N LYS A 2 -14.23 13.89 -17.79
CA LYS A 2 -15.51 13.60 -17.11
C LYS A 2 -15.57 13.89 -15.59
N ALA A 3 -14.44 13.88 -14.87
CA ALA A 3 -14.41 14.22 -13.43
C ALA A 3 -14.49 15.74 -13.13
N VAL A 4 -13.93 16.58 -14.02
CA VAL A 4 -14.16 18.04 -13.98
C VAL A 4 -15.63 18.33 -14.24
N PHE A 5 -16.29 17.54 -15.09
CA PHE A 5 -17.72 17.63 -15.35
C PHE A 5 -18.57 17.23 -14.16
N ILE A 6 -18.16 16.26 -13.33
CA ILE A 6 -18.90 15.87 -12.11
C ILE A 6 -18.70 16.90 -10.99
N ILE A 7 -17.50 17.46 -10.81
CA ILE A 7 -17.29 18.55 -9.83
C ILE A 7 -18.01 19.82 -10.27
N LYS A 8 -17.96 20.18 -11.58
CA LYS A 8 -18.81 21.25 -12.13
C LYS A 8 -20.29 20.90 -11.99
N SER A 9 -20.70 19.65 -12.18
CA SER A 9 -22.11 19.24 -12.09
C SER A 9 -22.62 19.30 -10.64
N THR A 10 -21.85 18.84 -9.64
CA THR A 10 -22.26 18.92 -8.23
C THR A 10 -22.15 20.34 -7.67
N TYR A 11 -21.14 21.12 -8.10
CA TYR A 11 -21.06 22.55 -7.80
C TYR A 11 -22.21 23.31 -8.46
N ASN A 12 -22.55 23.01 -9.72
CA ASN A 12 -23.68 23.62 -10.41
C ASN A 12 -25.02 23.20 -9.82
N VAL A 13 -25.17 21.96 -9.35
CA VAL A 13 -26.38 21.49 -8.63
C VAL A 13 -26.50 22.17 -7.27
N PHE A 14 -25.38 22.38 -6.55
CA PHE A 14 -25.36 23.11 -5.29
C PHE A 14 -25.63 24.62 -5.49
N VAL A 15 -25.00 25.25 -6.48
CA VAL A 15 -25.28 26.63 -6.90
C VAL A 15 -26.73 26.76 -7.40
N PHE A 16 -27.26 25.76 -8.09
CA PHE A 16 -28.67 25.73 -8.51
C PHE A 16 -29.61 25.62 -7.30
N PHE A 17 -29.28 24.80 -6.30
CA PHE A 17 -30.06 24.71 -5.06
C PHE A 17 -29.98 26.00 -4.26
N ILE A 18 -28.79 26.60 -4.10
CA ILE A 18 -28.62 27.92 -3.46
C ILE A 18 -29.40 28.99 -4.22
N ASN A 19 -29.31 29.02 -5.56
CA ASN A 19 -30.05 29.99 -6.37
C ASN A 19 -31.56 29.77 -6.29
N LYS A 20 -32.04 28.52 -6.27
CA LYS A 20 -33.48 28.23 -6.07
C LYS A 20 -33.95 28.56 -4.66
N CYS A 21 -33.15 28.31 -3.64
CA CYS A 21 -33.43 28.73 -2.28
C CYS A 21 -33.46 30.25 -2.20
N LEU A 22 -32.43 30.97 -2.66
CA LEU A 22 -32.39 32.43 -2.71
C LEU A 22 -33.58 33.01 -3.48
N HIS A 23 -33.97 32.41 -4.61
CA HIS A 23 -35.12 32.85 -5.39
C HIS A 23 -36.46 32.57 -4.69
N PHE A 24 -36.60 31.41 -4.02
CA PHE A 24 -37.76 31.11 -3.18
C PHE A 24 -37.86 32.06 -1.98
N PHE A 25 -36.74 32.36 -1.32
CA PHE A 25 -36.66 33.30 -0.21
C PHE A 25 -36.89 34.75 -0.64
N TYR A 26 -36.43 35.15 -1.84
CA TYR A 26 -36.73 36.45 -2.43
C TYR A 26 -38.23 36.61 -2.69
N LYS A 27 -38.90 35.55 -3.18
CA LYS A 27 -40.36 35.52 -3.33
C LYS A 27 -41.09 35.60 -1.98
N ILE A 28 -40.58 34.95 -0.93
CA ILE A 28 -41.13 35.08 0.44
C ILE A 28 -40.95 36.50 0.98
N MET A 29 -39.81 37.16 0.73
CA MET A 29 -39.60 38.55 1.15
C MET A 29 -40.57 39.53 0.48
N ILE A 30 -40.86 39.31 -0.80
CA ILE A 30 -41.85 40.09 -1.56
C ILE A 30 -43.26 39.80 -1.01
N ALA A 31 -43.60 38.53 -0.81
CA ALA A 31 -44.91 38.10 -0.31
C ALA A 31 -45.18 38.57 1.14
N ALA A 32 -44.15 38.67 1.98
CA ALA A 32 -44.28 39.06 3.38
C ALA A 32 -44.37 40.60 3.59
N ASN A 33 -44.32 41.40 2.52
CA ASN A 33 -44.42 42.87 2.49
C ASN A 33 -43.73 43.56 3.69
N LEU A 34 -42.49 43.12 3.98
CA LEU A 34 -41.74 43.55 5.16
C LEU A 34 -41.25 45.00 4.96
N LYS A 35 -42.10 45.97 5.30
CA LYS A 35 -41.80 47.42 5.31
C LYS A 35 -40.84 47.85 6.44
N ASN A 36 -40.59 46.99 7.43
CA ASN A 36 -39.79 47.32 8.61
C ASN A 36 -38.31 46.92 8.44
N ASN A 37 -37.41 47.93 8.43
CA ASN A 37 -35.98 47.79 8.18
C ASN A 37 -35.27 46.90 9.23
N ARG A 38 -35.75 46.87 10.48
CA ARG A 38 -35.19 46.02 11.54
C ARG A 38 -35.47 44.53 11.30
N ARG A 39 -36.68 44.20 10.80
CA ARG A 39 -37.04 42.81 10.45
C ARG A 39 -36.22 42.31 9.25
N ARG A 40 -36.01 43.13 8.22
CA ARG A 40 -35.13 42.77 7.07
C ARG A 40 -33.71 42.40 7.49
N LYS A 41 -33.10 43.18 8.40
CA LYS A 41 -31.75 42.89 8.91
C LYS A 41 -31.68 41.57 9.67
N ILE A 42 -32.68 41.27 10.51
CA ILE A 42 -32.77 40.00 11.24
C ILE A 42 -32.93 38.82 10.26
N TYR A 43 -33.79 38.96 9.25
CA TYR A 43 -33.98 37.92 8.25
C TYR A 43 -32.72 37.67 7.39
N CYS A 44 -32.01 38.72 6.96
CA CYS A 44 -30.73 38.56 6.26
C CYS A 44 -29.68 37.86 7.13
N ALA A 45 -29.61 38.18 8.42
CA ALA A 45 -28.71 37.52 9.36
C ALA A 45 -29.03 36.02 9.51
N ILE A 46 -30.32 35.66 9.57
CA ILE A 46 -30.75 34.26 9.62
C ILE A 46 -30.36 33.52 8.33
N VAL A 47 -30.57 34.10 7.16
CA VAL A 47 -30.20 33.47 5.88
C VAL A 47 -28.69 33.26 5.77
N LEU A 48 -27.89 34.25 6.16
CA LEU A 48 -26.43 34.13 6.17
C LEU A 48 -25.96 33.05 7.17
N PHE A 49 -26.58 32.99 8.34
CA PHE A 49 -26.29 31.97 9.34
C PHE A 49 -26.64 30.56 8.84
N VAL A 50 -27.83 30.36 8.27
CA VAL A 50 -28.24 29.07 7.69
C VAL A 50 -27.34 28.67 6.52
N GLY A 51 -26.94 29.62 5.67
CA GLY A 51 -25.97 29.39 4.60
C GLY A 51 -24.60 28.96 5.11
N ALA A 52 -24.08 29.63 6.15
CA ALA A 52 -22.81 29.29 6.78
C ALA A 52 -22.86 27.91 7.46
N VAL A 53 -23.94 27.59 8.18
CA VAL A 53 -24.16 26.28 8.80
C VAL A 53 -24.28 25.19 7.74
N SER A 54 -24.96 25.44 6.63
CA SER A 54 -25.10 24.48 5.52
C SER A 54 -23.76 24.20 4.83
N LEU A 55 -22.94 25.24 4.61
CA LEU A 55 -21.57 25.10 4.09
C LEU A 55 -20.66 24.35 5.08
N PHE A 56 -20.77 24.64 6.38
CA PHE A 56 -19.98 24.00 7.42
C PHE A 56 -20.36 22.52 7.58
N THR A 57 -21.66 22.21 7.64
CA THR A 57 -22.18 20.84 7.69
C THR A 57 -21.85 20.05 6.43
N TRP A 58 -21.90 20.66 5.24
CA TRP A 58 -21.44 20.04 4.00
C TRP A 58 -19.92 19.76 4.06
N HIS A 59 -19.13 20.71 4.54
CA HIS A 59 -17.68 20.51 4.69
C HIS A 59 -17.35 19.38 5.69
N LEU A 60 -18.08 19.31 6.80
CA LEU A 60 -17.99 18.22 7.77
C LEU A 60 -18.42 16.87 7.18
N ALA A 61 -19.54 16.82 6.44
CA ALA A 61 -20.06 15.59 5.83
C ALA A 61 -19.14 15.06 4.71
N VAL A 62 -18.54 15.95 3.92
CA VAL A 62 -17.53 15.59 2.91
C VAL A 62 -16.26 15.07 3.60
N ASN A 63 -15.79 15.71 4.67
CA ASN A 63 -14.62 15.23 5.41
C ASN A 63 -14.88 13.88 6.11
N ASP A 64 -16.07 13.67 6.70
CA ASP A 64 -16.45 12.40 7.34
C ASP A 64 -16.58 11.27 6.30
N GLY A 65 -17.16 11.55 5.13
CA GLY A 65 -17.27 10.61 4.02
C GLY A 65 -15.93 10.26 3.36
N GLN A 66 -14.98 11.20 3.29
CA GLN A 66 -13.64 10.97 2.72
C GLN A 66 -12.75 10.09 3.61
N GLN A 67 -12.92 10.15 4.94
CA GLN A 67 -12.22 9.27 5.88
C GLN A 67 -12.78 7.84 5.88
N LYS A 68 -14.08 7.67 5.57
CA LYS A 68 -14.78 6.39 5.70
C LYS A 68 -14.16 5.28 4.84
N TRP A 69 -13.95 5.39 3.53
CA TRP A 69 -13.58 4.18 2.74
C TRP A 69 -12.27 3.47 3.15
N LEU A 70 -11.22 4.18 3.62
CA LEU A 70 -9.99 3.53 4.09
C LEU A 70 -10.18 2.76 5.40
N ILE A 71 -11.26 3.06 6.12
CA ILE A 71 -11.60 2.56 7.45
C ILE A 71 -12.79 1.57 7.37
N THR A 72 -13.83 1.90 6.59
CA THR A 72 -15.14 1.25 6.41
C THR A 72 -15.12 0.02 5.50
N VAL A 73 -14.09 -0.20 4.67
CA VAL A 73 -14.00 -1.42 3.82
C VAL A 73 -13.91 -2.72 4.66
N LYS A 74 -13.72 -2.63 5.98
CA LYS A 74 -13.54 -3.79 6.86
C LYS A 74 -14.68 -4.00 7.87
N GLU A 75 -15.57 -3.02 8.06
CA GLU A 75 -16.74 -3.13 8.96
C GLU A 75 -17.78 -4.17 8.48
N SER A 76 -17.72 -4.65 7.24
CA SER A 76 -18.68 -5.65 6.73
C SER A 76 -18.37 -7.11 7.05
N ASN A 77 -17.29 -7.42 7.79
CA ASN A 77 -16.98 -8.80 8.22
C ASN A 77 -16.82 -8.88 9.74
N ASN A 78 -17.92 -9.24 10.40
CA ASN A 78 -18.17 -9.34 11.84
C ASN A 78 -17.10 -10.08 12.72
N SER A 79 -17.05 -9.60 13.98
CA SER A 79 -16.89 -10.34 15.25
C SER A 79 -15.59 -11.10 15.58
N GLN A 80 -14.39 -10.54 15.34
CA GLN A 80 -13.13 -11.15 15.84
C GLN A 80 -12.23 -10.25 16.71
N ASP A 81 -12.58 -8.97 16.93
CA ASP A 81 -11.63 -7.97 17.45
C ASP A 81 -11.36 -8.03 18.96
N ALA A 82 -12.26 -8.59 19.78
CA ALA A 82 -12.06 -8.67 21.24
C ALA A 82 -10.94 -9.67 21.64
N ASN A 83 -10.52 -10.57 20.75
CA ASN A 83 -9.57 -11.64 21.04
C ASN A 83 -8.15 -11.40 20.48
N LEU A 84 -7.90 -10.27 19.79
CA LEU A 84 -6.63 -10.04 19.09
C LEU A 84 -5.52 -9.52 20.01
N SER A 85 -5.88 -8.80 21.08
CA SER A 85 -4.94 -8.33 22.11
C SER A 85 -4.46 -9.48 22.99
N SER A 86 -5.34 -10.42 23.35
CA SER A 86 -5.00 -11.65 24.10
C SER A 86 -4.17 -12.65 23.28
N LEU A 87 -4.35 -12.68 21.95
CA LEU A 87 -3.55 -13.50 21.03
C LEU A 87 -2.06 -13.09 20.98
N LEU A 88 -1.72 -11.84 21.26
CA LEU A 88 -0.34 -11.35 21.28
C LEU A 88 0.43 -11.74 22.55
N GLU A 89 -0.27 -12.13 23.62
CA GLU A 89 0.33 -12.48 24.90
C GLU A 89 0.73 -13.97 25.00
N ASN A 90 0.17 -14.84 24.15
CA ASN A 90 0.44 -16.28 24.22
C ASN A 90 0.83 -16.89 22.86
N SER A 91 2.07 -17.38 22.78
CA SER A 91 2.62 -18.03 21.58
C SER A 91 1.84 -19.27 21.11
N LYS A 92 1.17 -19.99 22.01
CA LYS A 92 0.29 -21.13 21.67
C LYS A 92 -1.01 -20.65 21.03
N SER A 93 -1.60 -19.58 21.56
CA SER A 93 -2.83 -18.97 21.03
C SER A 93 -2.63 -18.44 19.61
N LEU A 94 -1.47 -17.81 19.34
CA LEU A 94 -1.16 -17.32 18.00
C LEU A 94 -1.00 -18.43 16.95
N ARG A 95 -0.41 -19.59 17.32
CA ARG A 95 -0.34 -20.75 16.43
C ARG A 95 -1.73 -21.32 16.12
N TYR A 96 -2.63 -21.36 17.10
CA TYR A 96 -4.02 -21.78 16.91
C TYR A 96 -4.77 -20.82 15.97
N GLY A 97 -4.57 -19.50 16.13
CA GLY A 97 -5.08 -18.49 15.22
C GLY A 97 -4.62 -18.71 13.78
N LEU A 98 -3.35 -19.03 13.58
CA LEU A 98 -2.77 -19.28 12.26
C LEU A 98 -3.33 -20.56 11.59
N TYR A 99 -3.55 -21.62 12.37
CA TYR A 99 -4.20 -22.85 11.88
C TYR A 99 -5.67 -22.61 11.52
N THR A 100 -6.39 -21.84 12.33
CA THR A 100 -7.77 -21.45 12.07
C THR A 100 -7.88 -20.61 10.79
N ASP A 101 -6.97 -19.66 10.60
CA ASP A 101 -6.86 -18.83 9.40
C ASP A 101 -6.61 -19.67 8.14
N LEU A 102 -5.70 -20.65 8.22
CA LEU A 102 -5.46 -21.63 7.16
C LEU A 102 -6.73 -22.39 6.80
N LYS A 103 -7.42 -23.01 7.77
CA LYS A 103 -8.63 -23.80 7.53
C LYS A 103 -9.73 -22.98 6.86
N LYS A 104 -9.99 -21.76 7.35
CA LYS A 104 -10.97 -20.84 6.74
C LYS A 104 -10.60 -20.47 5.30
N SER A 105 -9.33 -20.19 5.05
CA SER A 105 -8.85 -19.79 3.72
C SER A 105 -8.94 -20.93 2.69
N LEU A 106 -8.64 -22.17 3.11
CA LEU A 106 -8.81 -23.36 2.28
C LEU A 106 -10.28 -23.57 1.87
N ILE A 107 -11.22 -23.36 2.79
CA ILE A 107 -12.68 -23.45 2.50
C ILE A 107 -13.09 -22.38 1.48
N LYS A 108 -12.70 -21.11 1.73
CA LYS A 108 -13.02 -19.99 0.84
C LYS A 108 -12.48 -20.23 -0.57
N MET A 109 -11.27 -20.78 -0.68
CA MET A 109 -10.70 -21.17 -1.97
C MET A 109 -11.49 -22.25 -2.66
N ARG A 110 -11.88 -23.32 -1.96
CA ARG A 110 -12.66 -24.41 -2.56
C ARG A 110 -13.95 -23.86 -3.17
N ASN A 111 -14.63 -22.96 -2.47
CA ASN A 111 -15.82 -22.27 -2.96
C ASN A 111 -15.51 -21.35 -4.16
N PHE A 112 -14.39 -20.63 -4.13
CA PHE A 112 -13.94 -19.79 -5.24
C PHE A 112 -13.59 -20.62 -6.48
N THR A 113 -12.91 -21.76 -6.34
CA THR A 113 -12.58 -22.67 -7.44
C THR A 113 -13.83 -23.28 -8.06
N ILE A 114 -14.84 -23.63 -7.26
CA ILE A 114 -16.15 -24.07 -7.75
C ILE A 114 -16.84 -22.94 -8.52
N SER A 115 -16.89 -21.74 -7.94
CA SER A 115 -17.47 -20.56 -8.61
C SER A 115 -16.73 -20.17 -9.88
N SER A 116 -15.39 -20.24 -9.91
CA SER A 116 -14.58 -19.92 -11.10
C SER A 116 -14.71 -20.96 -12.20
N LYS A 117 -14.88 -22.25 -11.87
CA LYS A 117 -15.23 -23.30 -12.84
C LYS A 117 -16.62 -23.08 -13.44
N ILE A 118 -17.54 -22.51 -12.67
CA ILE A 118 -18.89 -22.12 -13.14
C ILE A 118 -18.84 -20.83 -13.98
N LEU A 119 -17.90 -19.92 -13.70
CA LEU A 119 -17.70 -18.61 -14.36
C LEU A 119 -16.63 -18.60 -15.47
N GLU A 120 -16.16 -19.76 -15.91
CA GLU A 120 -15.11 -19.92 -16.94
C GLU A 120 -15.62 -19.60 -18.37
N LYS A 121 -16.45 -18.55 -18.50
CA LYS A 121 -16.74 -17.83 -19.74
C LYS A 121 -16.12 -16.42 -19.79
N SER A 122 -15.38 -16.00 -18.75
CA SER A 122 -14.71 -14.69 -18.77
C SER A 122 -13.36 -14.75 -19.52
N GLN A 123 -13.30 -14.01 -20.63
CA GLN A 123 -12.13 -13.89 -21.50
C GLN A 123 -10.87 -13.48 -20.72
N PRO A 124 -9.67 -14.01 -21.06
CA PRO A 124 -8.43 -13.55 -20.49
C PRO A 124 -8.31 -12.04 -20.73
N THR A 125 -8.09 -11.27 -19.65
CA THR A 125 -7.89 -9.82 -19.77
C THR A 125 -6.74 -9.57 -20.74
N PRO A 126 -6.93 -8.79 -21.83
CA PRO A 126 -5.94 -8.67 -22.90
C PRO A 126 -4.62 -8.01 -22.47
N PHE A 127 -4.56 -7.43 -21.25
CA PHE A 127 -3.39 -6.76 -20.71
C PHE A 127 -2.98 -7.33 -19.34
N PRO A 128 -1.67 -7.41 -19.06
CA PRO A 128 -1.17 -7.89 -17.77
C PRO A 128 -1.61 -6.95 -16.65
N ARG A 129 -1.95 -7.53 -15.50
CA ARG A 129 -2.33 -6.76 -14.30
C ARG A 129 -1.11 -6.04 -13.75
N LYS A 130 -1.23 -4.74 -13.48
CA LYS A 130 -0.10 -3.91 -13.05
C LYS A 130 -0.24 -3.63 -11.56
N VAL A 131 0.80 -3.91 -10.78
CA VAL A 131 0.76 -3.77 -9.32
C VAL A 131 2.00 -3.06 -8.78
N LEU A 132 1.79 -2.03 -7.98
CA LEU A 132 2.86 -1.38 -7.24
C LEU A 132 2.72 -1.65 -5.74
N ILE A 133 3.70 -2.34 -5.17
CA ILE A 133 3.83 -2.47 -3.72
C ILE A 133 4.68 -1.31 -3.22
N ILE A 134 4.13 -0.50 -2.33
CA ILE A 134 4.86 0.61 -1.70
C ILE A 134 4.91 0.43 -0.19
N SER A 135 6.02 0.86 0.42
CA SER A 135 6.18 0.81 1.87
C SER A 135 7.38 1.63 2.31
N ARG A 136 7.44 2.00 3.59
CA ARG A 136 8.69 2.48 4.19
C ARG A 136 9.75 1.36 4.23
N GLY A 137 11.02 1.75 4.26
CA GLY A 137 12.13 0.81 4.46
C GLY A 137 11.97 0.08 5.80
N ARG A 138 12.36 -1.20 5.87
CA ARG A 138 12.30 -2.04 7.09
C ARG A 138 10.89 -2.40 7.61
N SER A 139 9.83 -2.06 6.88
CA SER A 139 8.44 -2.41 7.21
C SER A 139 8.01 -3.84 6.89
N GLY A 140 8.90 -4.69 6.36
CA GLY A 140 8.57 -6.07 5.98
C GLY A 140 8.08 -6.25 4.53
N SER A 141 8.18 -5.20 3.71
CA SER A 141 7.71 -5.20 2.32
C SER A 141 8.42 -6.18 1.38
N SER A 142 9.56 -6.76 1.76
CA SER A 142 10.14 -7.86 0.98
C SER A 142 9.53 -9.22 1.28
N PHE A 143 8.97 -9.46 2.47
CA PHE A 143 8.16 -10.65 2.67
C PHE A 143 6.93 -10.60 1.75
N LEU A 144 6.24 -9.45 1.76
CA LEU A 144 5.09 -9.22 0.86
C LEU A 144 5.48 -9.32 -0.62
N GLY A 145 6.65 -8.78 -1.00
CA GLY A 145 7.18 -8.94 -2.35
C GLY A 145 7.49 -10.40 -2.71
N ASP A 146 8.19 -11.11 -1.82
CA ASP A 146 8.59 -12.51 -2.03
C ASP A 146 7.37 -13.44 -2.14
N LEU A 147 6.29 -13.15 -1.42
CA LEU A 147 4.99 -13.85 -1.53
C LEU A 147 4.50 -13.87 -2.99
N PHE A 148 4.50 -12.72 -3.66
CA PHE A 148 4.09 -12.63 -5.07
C PHE A 148 5.18 -13.14 -6.02
N ASN A 149 6.45 -13.03 -5.64
CA ASN A 149 7.58 -13.55 -6.40
C ASN A 149 7.55 -15.09 -6.52
N GLN A 150 6.85 -15.79 -5.62
CA GLN A 150 6.61 -17.23 -5.76
C GLN A 150 5.62 -17.56 -6.88
N ASN A 151 4.78 -16.61 -7.31
CA ASN A 151 3.77 -16.87 -8.33
C ASN A 151 4.40 -16.87 -9.73
N LYS A 152 4.36 -18.04 -10.40
CA LYS A 152 4.92 -18.24 -11.75
C LYS A 152 4.34 -17.28 -12.81
N GLY A 153 3.10 -16.83 -12.62
CA GLY A 153 2.42 -15.87 -13.50
C GLY A 153 2.81 -14.41 -13.27
N VAL A 154 3.62 -14.10 -12.25
CA VAL A 154 4.03 -12.74 -11.89
C VAL A 154 5.44 -12.45 -12.39
N PHE A 155 5.61 -11.32 -13.08
CA PHE A 155 6.90 -10.68 -13.30
C PHE A 155 7.14 -9.67 -12.18
N TYR A 156 7.96 -10.04 -11.19
CA TYR A 156 8.24 -9.26 -10.00
C TYR A 156 9.61 -8.58 -10.09
N LEU A 157 9.66 -7.28 -9.76
CA LEU A 157 10.89 -6.50 -9.65
C LEU A 157 11.07 -5.92 -8.24
N PHE A 158 12.19 -6.31 -7.63
CA PHE A 158 12.59 -5.86 -6.31
C PHE A 158 13.28 -4.48 -6.36
N GLU A 159 12.63 -3.45 -5.81
CA GLU A 159 13.19 -2.09 -5.65
C GLU A 159 13.86 -1.56 -6.94
N PRO A 160 13.12 -1.44 -8.06
CA PRO A 160 13.69 -0.98 -9.34
C PRO A 160 14.22 0.46 -9.30
N LEU A 161 13.81 1.25 -8.29
CA LEU A 161 14.33 2.59 -8.02
C LEU A 161 15.44 2.58 -6.96
N GLY A 162 16.10 1.45 -6.72
CA GLY A 162 17.16 1.33 -5.71
C GLY A 162 18.41 2.17 -5.98
N TRP A 163 18.64 2.55 -7.24
CA TRP A 163 19.67 3.49 -7.68
C TRP A 163 19.31 4.95 -7.39
N SER A 164 18.04 5.21 -7.10
CA SER A 164 17.52 6.56 -6.96
C SER A 164 17.92 7.16 -5.61
N VAL A 165 18.76 8.20 -5.66
CA VAL A 165 19.07 9.10 -4.54
C VAL A 165 18.43 10.44 -4.87
N SER A 166 17.67 11.03 -3.94
CA SER A 166 16.74 12.15 -4.15
C SER A 166 17.35 13.47 -4.67
N ASP A 167 18.67 13.54 -4.86
CA ASP A 167 19.41 14.80 -4.88
C ASP A 167 20.13 15.07 -6.23
N PHE A 168 19.76 14.40 -7.33
CA PHE A 168 20.34 14.69 -8.66
C PHE A 168 19.32 15.32 -9.63
N LYS A 169 19.80 16.25 -10.48
CA LYS A 169 18.99 16.95 -11.48
C LYS A 169 18.27 15.96 -12.42
N GLY A 170 16.94 16.06 -12.51
CA GLY A 170 16.10 15.19 -13.34
C GLY A 170 15.71 13.85 -12.70
N TYR A 171 15.92 13.67 -11.39
CA TYR A 171 15.49 12.51 -10.61
C TYR A 171 14.03 12.11 -10.87
N GLU A 172 13.11 13.07 -10.83
CA GLU A 172 11.68 12.80 -10.97
C GLU A 172 11.33 12.27 -12.37
N THR A 173 11.86 12.90 -13.41
CA THR A 173 11.64 12.47 -14.79
C THR A 173 12.19 11.06 -15.00
N LYS A 174 13.37 10.75 -14.47
CA LYS A 174 13.97 9.41 -14.60
C LYS A 174 13.22 8.34 -13.80
N THR A 175 12.86 8.60 -12.56
CA THR A 175 12.08 7.65 -11.73
C THR A 175 10.72 7.35 -12.33
N PHE A 176 10.03 8.39 -12.82
CA PHE A 176 8.80 8.24 -13.58
C PHE A 176 9.01 7.38 -14.83
N LYS A 177 10.04 7.69 -15.64
CA LYS A 177 10.35 6.96 -16.87
C LYS A 177 10.58 5.48 -16.60
N VAL A 178 11.40 5.13 -15.59
CA VAL A 178 11.70 3.73 -15.26
C VAL A 178 10.43 2.98 -14.85
N LEU A 179 9.56 3.56 -14.03
CA LEU A 179 8.30 2.92 -13.65
C LEU A 179 7.32 2.82 -14.83
N TYR A 180 7.21 3.87 -15.63
CA TYR A 180 6.38 3.87 -16.84
C TYR A 180 6.83 2.79 -17.83
N ASP A 181 8.13 2.71 -18.11
CA ASP A 181 8.73 1.74 -19.01
C ASP A 181 8.55 0.31 -18.49
N LEU A 182 8.79 0.08 -17.20
CA LEU A 182 8.56 -1.20 -16.52
C LEU A 182 7.15 -1.72 -16.75
N TYR A 183 6.14 -0.87 -16.52
CA TYR A 183 4.74 -1.26 -16.68
C TYR A 183 4.30 -1.41 -18.14
N ASN A 184 5.12 -0.97 -19.10
CA ASN A 184 4.91 -1.16 -20.53
C ASN A 184 5.87 -2.20 -21.13
N CYS A 185 6.58 -2.96 -20.28
CA CYS A 185 7.60 -3.94 -20.68
C CYS A 185 8.68 -3.37 -21.63
N LYS A 186 9.00 -2.08 -21.47
CA LYS A 186 10.10 -1.40 -22.15
C LYS A 186 11.29 -1.34 -21.19
N PHE A 187 12.48 -1.74 -21.64
CA PHE A 187 13.67 -1.79 -20.78
C PHE A 187 14.87 -1.21 -21.51
N THR A 188 14.82 0.09 -21.80
CA THR A 188 15.86 0.79 -22.60
C THR A 188 16.74 1.73 -21.77
N ASP A 189 16.37 1.98 -20.51
CA ASP A 189 17.11 2.89 -19.64
C ASP A 189 18.45 2.28 -19.19
N LYS A 190 19.55 2.87 -19.68
CA LYS A 190 20.92 2.38 -19.42
C LYS A 190 21.28 2.43 -17.94
N ILE A 191 20.86 3.46 -17.21
CA ILE A 191 21.15 3.62 -15.77
C ILE A 191 20.49 2.49 -14.99
N TYR A 192 19.23 2.20 -15.29
CA TYR A 192 18.50 1.12 -14.66
C TYR A 192 19.09 -0.25 -14.99
N LEU A 193 19.44 -0.50 -16.26
CA LEU A 193 20.09 -1.76 -16.67
C LEU A 193 21.46 -1.93 -15.99
N ASP A 194 22.27 -0.88 -15.90
CA ASP A 194 23.56 -0.90 -15.21
C ASP A 194 23.40 -1.13 -13.70
N PHE A 195 22.40 -0.49 -13.08
CA PHE A 195 22.03 -0.76 -11.70
C PHE A 195 21.74 -2.25 -11.50
N LEU A 196 20.90 -2.83 -12.35
CA LEU A 196 20.57 -4.26 -12.26
C LEU A 196 21.77 -5.16 -12.52
N LEU A 197 22.69 -4.80 -13.42
CA LEU A 197 23.91 -5.56 -13.70
C LEU A 197 24.87 -5.55 -12.49
N LYS A 198 25.10 -4.37 -11.91
CA LYS A 198 26.02 -4.17 -10.77
C LYS A 198 25.44 -4.68 -9.44
N GLN A 199 24.18 -4.40 -9.15
CA GLN A 199 23.54 -4.69 -7.86
C GLN A 199 22.94 -6.11 -7.82
N LYS A 200 23.82 -7.11 -7.71
CA LYS A 200 23.44 -8.54 -7.71
C LYS A 200 22.37 -8.89 -6.66
N SER A 201 22.38 -8.21 -5.51
CA SER A 201 21.45 -8.46 -4.40
C SER A 201 20.01 -8.05 -4.71
N PHE A 202 19.80 -6.94 -5.43
CA PHE A 202 18.47 -6.49 -5.87
C PHE A 202 17.93 -7.39 -6.97
N ARG A 203 18.78 -7.72 -7.95
CA ARG A 203 18.42 -8.61 -9.05
C ARG A 203 18.05 -10.02 -8.56
N ARG A 204 18.84 -10.61 -7.66
CA ARG A 204 18.58 -11.97 -7.12
C ARG A 204 17.27 -12.09 -6.33
N LYS A 205 16.76 -10.99 -5.78
CA LYS A 205 15.46 -10.94 -5.11
C LYS A 205 14.29 -10.92 -6.09
N SER A 206 14.54 -10.74 -7.38
CA SER A 206 13.53 -10.88 -8.43
C SER A 206 13.70 -12.29 -9.02
N GLY A 207 12.81 -13.23 -8.69
CA GLY A 207 13.02 -14.67 -8.93
C GLY A 207 13.27 -14.97 -10.41
N LYS A 208 12.48 -14.35 -11.29
CA LYS A 208 12.64 -14.41 -12.75
C LYS A 208 13.94 -13.76 -13.28
N LEU A 209 14.71 -13.06 -12.44
CA LEU A 209 16.00 -12.45 -12.79
C LEU A 209 17.19 -13.07 -12.05
N SER A 210 16.96 -14.06 -11.19
CA SER A 210 17.97 -14.59 -10.27
C SER A 210 19.11 -15.35 -10.96
N THR A 211 18.86 -15.94 -12.13
CA THR A 211 19.85 -16.66 -12.96
C THR A 211 20.68 -15.76 -13.89
N PHE A 212 20.40 -14.45 -13.92
CA PHE A 212 20.69 -13.59 -15.08
C PHE A 212 21.84 -12.55 -14.98
N PRO A 213 22.96 -12.77 -14.28
CA PRO A 213 24.21 -12.21 -14.78
C PRO A 213 25.05 -13.25 -15.51
N GLY A 214 25.03 -14.53 -15.08
CA GLY A 214 25.94 -15.55 -15.61
C GLY A 214 25.72 -15.87 -17.09
N GLN A 215 24.48 -15.71 -17.57
CA GLN A 215 24.13 -15.89 -18.97
C GLN A 215 24.51 -14.65 -19.82
N CYS A 216 24.19 -13.44 -19.37
CA CYS A 216 24.47 -12.23 -20.15
C CYS A 216 25.94 -11.81 -20.18
N SER A 217 26.73 -12.12 -19.14
CA SER A 217 28.17 -11.86 -19.13
C SER A 217 28.96 -12.81 -20.04
N ARG A 218 28.39 -13.99 -20.37
CA ARG A 218 29.01 -15.00 -21.23
C ARG A 218 28.59 -14.91 -22.70
N ILE A 219 27.38 -14.41 -22.98
CA ILE A 219 26.73 -14.55 -24.31
C ILE A 219 26.81 -13.28 -25.16
N SER A 220 27.06 -12.08 -24.59
CA SER A 220 26.87 -10.83 -25.35
C SER A 220 28.02 -9.83 -25.24
N ARG A 221 28.42 -9.27 -26.39
CA ARG A 221 29.22 -8.04 -26.51
C ARG A 221 28.56 -6.82 -25.81
N SER A 222 27.26 -6.89 -25.49
CA SER A 222 26.53 -5.88 -24.70
C SER A 222 25.62 -6.53 -23.65
N SER A 223 26.12 -6.64 -22.42
CA SER A 223 25.37 -7.17 -21.26
C SER A 223 24.03 -6.44 -21.03
N GLN A 224 23.95 -5.14 -21.33
CA GLN A 224 22.72 -4.34 -21.23
C GLN A 224 21.65 -4.81 -22.23
N ARG A 225 22.00 -5.03 -23.51
CA ARG A 225 21.06 -5.49 -24.54
C ARG A 225 20.52 -6.88 -24.21
N CYS A 226 21.39 -7.79 -23.76
CA CYS A 226 20.97 -9.11 -23.28
C CYS A 226 19.94 -8.99 -22.14
N LEU A 227 20.27 -8.23 -21.09
CA LEU A 227 19.37 -8.04 -19.94
C LEU A 227 18.04 -7.40 -20.34
N SER A 228 18.06 -6.40 -21.23
CA SER A 228 16.88 -5.74 -21.77
C SER A 228 15.93 -6.73 -22.46
N ASN A 229 16.46 -7.61 -23.31
CA ASN A 229 15.65 -8.61 -24.03
C ASN A 229 15.01 -9.63 -23.08
N ILE A 230 15.75 -10.10 -22.08
CA ILE A 230 15.23 -11.03 -21.06
C ILE A 230 14.13 -10.37 -20.22
N LEU A 231 14.35 -9.13 -19.77
CA LEU A 231 13.34 -8.37 -19.03
C LEU A 231 12.08 -8.19 -19.87
N LYS A 232 12.23 -7.81 -21.14
CA LYS A 232 11.12 -7.63 -22.09
C LYS A 232 10.33 -8.93 -22.27
N SER A 233 11.00 -10.03 -22.58
CA SER A 233 10.37 -11.34 -22.77
C SER A 233 9.65 -11.82 -21.50
N SER A 234 10.33 -11.75 -20.34
CA SER A 234 9.76 -12.17 -19.05
C SER A 234 8.55 -11.33 -18.62
N CYS A 235 8.55 -10.05 -18.95
CA CYS A 235 7.47 -9.12 -18.67
C CYS A 235 6.26 -9.36 -19.59
N LEU A 236 6.49 -9.51 -20.90
CA LEU A 236 5.43 -9.77 -21.88
C LEU A 236 4.76 -11.13 -21.67
N GLY A 237 5.51 -12.15 -21.23
CA GLY A 237 4.96 -13.48 -20.92
C GLY A 237 4.26 -13.59 -19.57
N ALA A 238 4.20 -12.52 -18.76
CA ALA A 238 3.60 -12.58 -17.43
C ALA A 238 2.14 -12.14 -17.43
N ARG A 239 1.32 -12.79 -16.59
CA ARG A 239 -0.08 -12.39 -16.35
C ARG A 239 -0.18 -11.14 -15.47
N SER A 240 0.87 -10.84 -14.71
CA SER A 240 0.91 -9.67 -13.83
C SER A 240 2.33 -9.11 -13.74
N VAL A 241 2.45 -7.79 -13.82
CA VAL A 241 3.70 -7.03 -13.70
C VAL A 241 3.68 -6.31 -12.36
N MET A 242 4.65 -6.60 -11.51
CA MET A 242 4.69 -6.10 -10.14
C MET A 242 6.04 -5.47 -9.81
N ALA A 243 6.01 -4.28 -9.21
CA ALA A 243 7.20 -3.64 -8.67
C ALA A 243 7.02 -3.35 -7.19
N LYS A 244 8.08 -3.57 -6.40
CA LYS A 244 8.15 -3.15 -5.01
C LYS A 244 9.03 -1.91 -4.90
N VAL A 245 8.52 -0.81 -4.37
CA VAL A 245 9.26 0.45 -4.24
C VAL A 245 9.18 0.97 -2.80
N LEU A 246 10.24 1.61 -2.32
CA LEU A 246 10.21 2.31 -1.04
C LEU A 246 9.60 3.69 -1.21
N THR A 247 8.71 4.11 -0.31
CA THR A 247 7.96 5.37 -0.45
C THR A 247 8.87 6.59 -0.65
N HIS A 248 9.97 6.69 0.10
CA HIS A 248 10.96 7.76 -0.04
C HIS A 248 11.74 7.76 -1.38
N ARG A 249 11.61 6.70 -2.19
CA ARG A 249 12.21 6.60 -3.53
C ARG A 249 11.20 6.81 -4.65
N LEU A 250 9.94 7.06 -4.32
CA LEU A 250 8.96 7.49 -5.32
C LEU A 250 9.33 8.90 -5.84
N PRO A 251 8.84 9.28 -7.03
CA PRO A 251 8.89 10.67 -7.47
C PRO A 251 8.28 11.59 -6.38
N GLN A 252 8.85 12.77 -6.14
CA GLN A 252 8.43 13.70 -5.08
C GLN A 252 8.48 13.12 -3.65
N GLY A 253 9.23 12.04 -3.41
CA GLY A 253 9.51 11.52 -2.06
C GLY A 253 8.32 10.84 -1.35
N GLY A 254 7.21 10.61 -2.04
CA GLY A 254 5.99 10.04 -1.46
C GLY A 254 4.93 9.71 -2.50
N LEU A 255 3.68 9.56 -2.06
CA LEU A 255 2.56 9.22 -2.95
C LEU A 255 2.12 10.39 -3.84
N TRP A 256 2.46 11.64 -3.51
CA TRP A 256 2.13 12.83 -4.33
C TRP A 256 2.59 12.69 -5.78
N GLY A 257 3.82 12.18 -5.97
CA GLY A 257 4.42 12.02 -7.31
C GLY A 257 3.95 10.78 -8.07
N ILE A 258 3.09 9.94 -7.49
CA ILE A 258 2.66 8.69 -8.12
C ILE A 258 1.48 8.87 -9.08
N ARG A 259 0.75 10.00 -8.97
CA ARG A 259 -0.42 10.34 -9.78
C ARG A 259 -0.13 10.23 -11.27
N LYS A 260 1.02 10.73 -11.70
CA LYS A 260 1.48 10.65 -13.10
C LYS A 260 1.54 9.21 -13.61
N ILE A 261 1.97 8.26 -12.77
CA ILE A 261 2.10 6.83 -13.12
C ILE A 261 0.73 6.15 -13.16
N LEU A 262 -0.12 6.46 -12.19
CA LEU A 262 -1.50 5.95 -12.11
C LEU A 262 -2.39 6.49 -13.23
N ASP A 263 -2.13 7.71 -13.69
CA ASP A 263 -2.86 8.30 -14.81
C ASP A 263 -2.43 7.68 -16.13
N ALA A 264 -1.13 7.42 -16.29
CA ALA A 264 -0.57 6.69 -17.43
C ALA A 264 -0.96 5.20 -17.44
N ASN A 265 -1.33 4.62 -16.30
CA ASN A 265 -1.69 3.21 -16.17
C ASN A 265 -3.03 3.05 -15.43
N LYS A 266 -4.14 3.13 -16.15
CA LYS A 266 -5.48 3.09 -15.53
C LYS A 266 -5.75 1.82 -14.71
N ASN A 267 -5.16 0.69 -15.13
CA ASN A 267 -5.31 -0.61 -14.46
C ASN A 267 -4.26 -0.88 -13.36
N LEU A 268 -3.36 0.07 -13.07
CA LEU A 268 -2.37 -0.07 -12.00
C LEU A 268 -3.06 0.00 -10.63
N ARG A 269 -2.81 -1.00 -9.79
CA ARG A 269 -3.25 -1.05 -8.39
C ARG A 269 -2.07 -0.93 -7.43
N ILE A 270 -2.29 -0.26 -6.31
CA ILE A 270 -1.31 -0.01 -5.27
C ILE A 270 -1.64 -0.86 -4.04
N VAL A 271 -0.63 -1.54 -3.52
CA VAL A 271 -0.67 -2.15 -2.18
C VAL A 271 0.30 -1.37 -1.30
N HIS A 272 -0.22 -0.62 -0.32
CA HIS A 272 0.60 0.15 0.60
C HIS A 272 0.73 -0.57 1.94
N LEU A 273 1.92 -1.10 2.21
CA LEU A 273 2.22 -1.79 3.47
C LEU A 273 2.69 -0.80 4.53
N LEU A 274 1.95 -0.69 5.62
CA LEU A 274 2.33 -0.01 6.85
C LEU A 274 2.83 -1.01 7.89
N ARG A 275 3.72 -0.53 8.76
CA ARG A 275 4.15 -1.25 9.96
C ARG A 275 4.30 -0.23 11.07
N ASP A 276 4.03 -0.67 12.30
CA ASP A 276 4.29 0.11 13.52
C ASP A 276 5.64 0.84 13.43
N PRO A 277 5.64 2.20 13.45
CA PRO A 277 6.85 3.00 13.35
C PRO A 277 7.92 2.63 14.39
N ARG A 278 7.54 2.20 15.59
CA ARG A 278 8.47 1.74 16.64
C ARG A 278 9.32 0.57 16.14
N ARG A 279 8.68 -0.44 15.55
CA ARG A 279 9.36 -1.61 14.96
C ARG A 279 10.21 -1.24 13.75
N VAL A 280 9.77 -0.26 12.97
CA VAL A 280 10.53 0.26 11.82
C VAL A 280 11.79 0.98 12.29
N ILE A 281 11.67 1.91 13.22
CA ILE A 281 12.77 2.73 13.77
C ILE A 281 13.81 1.83 14.44
N ALA A 282 13.40 0.87 15.29
CA ALA A 282 14.35 -0.05 15.90
C ALA A 282 15.09 -0.91 14.87
N SER A 283 14.38 -1.37 13.83
CA SER A 283 14.99 -2.13 12.75
C SER A 283 15.96 -1.30 11.90
N MET A 284 15.67 -0.01 11.70
CA MET A 284 16.55 0.95 11.03
C MET A 284 17.79 1.28 11.89
N LYS A 285 17.61 1.54 13.20
CA LYS A 285 18.69 1.76 14.17
C LYS A 285 19.62 0.56 14.22
N LYS A 286 19.08 -0.66 14.37
CA LYS A 286 19.86 -1.91 14.33
C LYS A 286 20.59 -2.13 13.00
N ALA A 287 20.01 -1.71 11.88
CA ALA A 287 20.66 -1.77 10.57
C ALA A 287 21.69 -0.65 10.33
N GLY A 288 21.92 0.22 11.31
CA GLY A 288 22.88 1.31 11.24
C GLY A 288 22.42 2.53 10.44
N TRP A 289 21.13 2.66 10.10
CA TRP A 289 20.62 3.76 9.26
C TRP A 289 20.61 5.12 9.99
N PHE A 290 20.76 5.08 11.31
CA PHE A 290 20.83 6.24 12.20
C PHE A 290 22.29 6.60 12.56
N LYS A 291 23.29 5.82 12.13
CA LYS A 291 24.70 6.10 12.44
C LYS A 291 25.10 7.47 11.90
N GLY A 292 25.73 8.29 12.73
CA GLY A 292 26.17 9.64 12.39
C GLY A 292 25.03 10.65 12.14
N LYS A 293 23.80 10.33 12.52
CA LYS A 293 22.63 11.20 12.33
C LYS A 293 21.95 11.49 13.66
N ASN A 294 21.39 12.69 13.78
CA ASN A 294 20.58 13.04 14.94
C ASN A 294 19.31 12.15 15.00
N PHE A 295 19.14 11.45 16.12
CA PHE A 295 18.02 10.51 16.32
C PHE A 295 16.67 11.20 16.14
N THR A 296 16.46 12.36 16.76
CA THR A 296 15.22 13.14 16.68
C THR A 296 14.86 13.51 15.25
N THR A 297 15.82 14.02 14.48
CA THR A 297 15.60 14.36 13.07
C THR A 297 15.21 13.13 12.24
N GLN A 298 15.85 11.98 12.48
CA GLN A 298 15.53 10.74 11.77
C GLN A 298 14.15 10.19 12.13
N VAL A 299 13.77 10.21 13.41
CA VAL A 299 12.43 9.80 13.86
C VAL A 299 11.37 10.71 13.26
N LYS A 300 11.55 12.04 13.34
CA LYS A 300 10.65 13.02 12.71
C LYS A 300 10.47 12.73 11.23
N TYR A 301 11.56 12.53 10.48
CA TYR A 301 11.50 12.21 9.05
C TYR A 301 10.76 10.89 8.75
N VAL A 302 11.04 9.83 9.50
CA VAL A 302 10.39 8.51 9.32
C VAL A 302 8.89 8.63 9.56
N CYS A 303 8.48 9.26 10.65
CA CYS A 303 7.09 9.30 11.07
C CYS A 303 6.26 10.30 10.27
N SER A 304 6.81 11.48 9.94
CA SER A 304 6.17 12.40 8.99
C SER A 304 5.96 11.73 7.63
N SER A 305 7.00 11.07 7.11
CA SER A 305 6.91 10.36 5.82
C SER A 305 5.83 9.28 5.83
N ILE A 306 5.66 8.51 6.91
CA ILE A 306 4.57 7.52 6.99
C ILE A 306 3.21 8.24 7.02
N TRP A 307 3.06 9.22 7.90
CA TRP A 307 1.77 9.85 8.17
C TRP A 307 1.27 10.70 7.01
N GLU A 308 2.13 11.50 6.39
CA GLU A 308 1.77 12.34 5.27
C GLU A 308 1.34 11.51 4.05
N ASN A 309 1.98 10.37 3.81
CA ASN A 309 1.59 9.43 2.76
C ASN A 309 0.18 8.83 3.00
N VAL A 310 -0.20 8.59 4.26
CA VAL A 310 -1.56 8.17 4.62
C VAL A 310 -2.55 9.32 4.39
N LYS A 311 -2.25 10.51 4.91
CA LYS A 311 -3.08 11.71 4.75
C LYS A 311 -3.33 12.05 3.29
N HIS A 312 -2.32 11.92 2.43
CA HIS A 312 -2.46 12.13 0.99
C HIS A 312 -3.57 11.26 0.39
N VAL A 313 -3.57 9.96 0.70
CA VAL A 313 -4.57 9.03 0.16
C VAL A 313 -5.94 9.25 0.78
N GLN A 314 -6.01 9.68 2.05
CA GLN A 314 -7.28 10.07 2.68
C GLN A 314 -7.87 11.29 1.97
N ASN A 315 -7.08 12.34 1.76
CA ASN A 315 -7.51 13.57 1.11
C ASN A 315 -7.88 13.33 -0.36
N GLU A 316 -7.21 12.41 -1.04
CA GLU A 316 -7.49 12.02 -2.43
C GLU A 316 -8.26 10.68 -2.53
N SER A 317 -9.07 10.38 -1.52
CA SER A 317 -9.88 9.16 -1.39
C SER A 317 -10.53 8.68 -2.70
N VAL A 318 -11.27 9.58 -3.35
CA VAL A 318 -12.00 9.29 -4.59
C VAL A 318 -11.06 8.89 -5.73
N TYR A 319 -9.86 9.47 -5.80
CA TYR A 319 -8.88 9.18 -6.85
C TYR A 319 -8.26 7.78 -6.69
N TYR A 320 -8.05 7.36 -5.45
CA TYR A 320 -7.44 6.08 -5.10
C TYR A 320 -8.45 4.93 -4.94
N LYS A 321 -9.75 5.24 -4.96
CA LYS A 321 -10.84 4.27 -4.86
C LYS A 321 -10.63 3.11 -5.84
N ASP A 322 -10.83 1.87 -5.35
CA ASP A 322 -10.67 0.59 -6.06
C ASP A 322 -9.26 0.27 -6.60
N ARG A 323 -8.31 1.23 -6.53
CA ARG A 323 -6.93 1.07 -7.01
C ARG A 323 -5.90 1.12 -5.90
N TYR A 324 -6.32 1.26 -4.65
CA TYR A 324 -5.42 1.29 -3.50
C TYR A 324 -5.94 0.40 -2.38
N LYS A 325 -5.06 -0.47 -1.85
CA LYS A 325 -5.31 -1.27 -0.66
C LYS A 325 -4.22 -0.97 0.37
N LEU A 326 -4.65 -0.50 1.54
CA LEU A 326 -3.80 -0.39 2.71
C LEU A 326 -3.66 -1.77 3.35
N LEU A 327 -2.44 -2.15 3.72
CA LEU A 327 -2.17 -3.38 4.46
C LEU A 327 -1.33 -3.06 5.69
N VAL A 328 -1.75 -3.55 6.85
CA VAL A 328 -0.95 -3.45 8.08
C VAL A 328 -0.14 -4.74 8.25
N PHE A 329 1.16 -4.59 8.50
CA PHE A 329 2.09 -5.71 8.62
C PHE A 329 1.68 -6.71 9.72
N SER A 330 1.15 -6.25 10.85
CA SER A 330 0.68 -7.13 11.92
C SER A 330 -0.42 -8.06 11.43
N ASP A 331 -1.40 -7.54 10.71
CA ASP A 331 -2.54 -8.31 10.21
C ASP A 331 -2.07 -9.39 9.24
N MET A 332 -1.13 -9.05 8.36
CA MET A 332 -0.50 -10.01 7.45
C MET A 332 0.24 -11.14 8.18
N MET A 333 0.83 -10.87 9.36
CA MET A 333 1.51 -11.90 10.15
C MET A 333 0.56 -12.72 11.02
N LEU A 334 -0.53 -12.11 11.48
CA LEU A 334 -1.57 -12.75 12.32
C LEU A 334 -2.49 -13.66 11.50
N ARG A 335 -2.86 -13.21 10.28
CA ARG A 335 -3.79 -13.89 9.36
C ARG A 335 -3.22 -13.96 7.94
N PRO A 336 -2.07 -14.63 7.73
CA PRO A 336 -1.39 -14.61 6.44
C PRO A 336 -2.18 -15.26 5.30
N PHE A 337 -3.02 -16.27 5.60
CA PHE A 337 -3.81 -16.99 4.61
C PHE A 337 -5.00 -16.16 4.14
N SER A 338 -5.77 -15.56 5.07
CA SER A 338 -6.86 -14.66 4.69
C SER A 338 -6.33 -13.42 3.98
N THR A 339 -5.22 -12.86 4.47
CA THR A 339 -4.58 -11.69 3.86
C THR A 339 -4.18 -11.95 2.40
N VAL A 340 -3.57 -13.10 2.08
CA VAL A 340 -3.20 -13.39 0.69
C VAL A 340 -4.42 -13.57 -0.20
N VAL A 341 -5.50 -14.18 0.29
CA VAL A 341 -6.76 -14.32 -0.46
C VAL A 341 -7.37 -12.95 -0.77
N GLU A 342 -7.44 -12.07 0.23
CA GLU A 342 -7.91 -10.69 0.04
C GLU A 342 -7.05 -9.90 -0.95
N LEU A 343 -5.74 -10.07 -0.90
CA LEU A 343 -4.84 -9.40 -1.84
C LEU A 343 -5.03 -9.92 -3.26
N TYR A 344 -5.21 -11.23 -3.46
CA TYR A 344 -5.43 -11.80 -4.79
C TYR A 344 -6.76 -11.33 -5.39
N ASP A 345 -7.82 -11.22 -4.59
CA ASP A 345 -9.09 -10.64 -5.05
C ASP A 345 -8.96 -9.14 -5.34
N PHE A 346 -8.34 -8.36 -4.45
CA PHE A 346 -8.06 -6.95 -4.68
C PHE A 346 -7.17 -6.73 -5.90
N LEU A 347 -6.29 -7.65 -6.26
CA LEU A 347 -5.45 -7.55 -7.45
C LEU A 347 -6.08 -8.22 -8.68
N LYS A 348 -7.24 -8.86 -8.52
CA LYS A 348 -7.96 -9.65 -9.53
C LYS A 348 -7.11 -10.76 -10.13
N MET A 349 -6.20 -11.34 -9.36
CA MET A 349 -5.24 -12.35 -9.81
C MET A 349 -5.83 -13.76 -9.94
N GLY A 350 -7.11 -13.94 -9.60
CA GLY A 350 -7.79 -15.24 -9.58
C GLY A 350 -7.54 -15.99 -8.26
N PRO A 351 -7.78 -17.31 -8.24
CA PRO A 351 -7.54 -18.14 -7.06
C PRO A 351 -6.05 -18.12 -6.66
N VAL A 352 -5.79 -18.17 -5.36
CA VAL A 352 -4.41 -18.29 -4.85
C VAL A 352 -3.90 -19.71 -5.15
N PRO A 353 -2.76 -19.88 -5.84
CA PRO A 353 -2.21 -21.21 -6.08
C PRO A 353 -1.80 -21.90 -4.77
N GLU A 354 -2.03 -23.21 -4.66
CA GLU A 354 -1.82 -23.97 -3.42
C GLU A 354 -0.37 -23.87 -2.90
N TYR A 355 0.61 -23.92 -3.80
CA TYR A 355 2.04 -23.80 -3.44
C TYR A 355 2.40 -22.47 -2.76
N ILE A 356 1.60 -21.41 -2.92
CA ILE A 356 1.78 -20.14 -2.20
C ILE A 356 1.49 -20.34 -0.71
N PHE A 357 0.48 -21.13 -0.34
CA PHE A 357 0.20 -21.42 1.07
C PHE A 357 1.28 -22.27 1.70
N SER A 358 1.78 -23.28 0.98
CA SER A 358 2.93 -24.07 1.42
C SER A 358 4.14 -23.17 1.69
N TRP A 359 4.39 -22.18 0.82
CA TRP A 359 5.43 -21.20 1.04
C TRP A 359 5.16 -20.31 2.27
N ILE A 360 3.92 -19.84 2.47
CA ILE A 360 3.54 -19.06 3.66
C ILE A 360 3.82 -19.86 4.93
N ILE A 361 3.40 -21.13 5.00
CA ILE A 361 3.63 -22.01 6.16
C ILE A 361 5.11 -22.08 6.47
N GLN A 362 5.94 -22.41 5.47
CA GLN A 362 7.39 -22.55 5.63
C GLN A 362 8.06 -21.25 6.10
N ASN A 363 7.54 -20.09 5.70
CA ASN A 363 8.17 -18.79 5.95
C ASN A 363 7.56 -17.99 7.11
N THR A 364 6.44 -18.44 7.68
CA THR A 364 5.76 -17.77 8.82
C THR A 364 5.67 -18.65 10.07
N MET A 365 5.70 -19.98 9.95
CA MET A 365 5.59 -20.87 11.10
C MET A 365 6.93 -21.28 11.72
N GLY A 366 8.05 -20.96 11.05
CA GLY A 366 9.41 -21.24 11.53
C GLY A 366 9.60 -22.70 11.97
N SER A 367 9.83 -23.59 11.01
CA SER A 367 10.33 -24.96 11.17
C SER A 367 9.90 -25.74 12.44
N VAL A 368 8.94 -26.64 12.26
CA VAL A 368 8.92 -27.97 12.91
C VAL A 368 10.12 -28.83 12.44
N GLN A 369 10.88 -28.39 11.43
CA GLN A 369 11.95 -29.16 10.77
C GLN A 369 13.38 -28.60 10.93
N SER A 370 13.69 -27.80 11.97
CA SER A 370 15.08 -27.37 12.24
C SER A 370 15.88 -28.35 13.10
N VAL A 371 15.32 -29.53 13.42
CA VAL A 371 15.99 -30.55 14.24
C VAL A 371 16.81 -31.56 13.40
N GLN A 372 16.54 -31.74 12.09
CA GLN A 372 17.12 -32.91 11.38
C GLN A 372 17.98 -32.68 10.14
N THR A 373 18.16 -31.46 9.62
CA THR A 373 19.17 -31.28 8.57
C THR A 373 19.98 -30.01 8.80
N GLY A 374 21.23 -30.19 9.26
CA GLY A 374 22.23 -29.15 9.44
C GLY A 374 22.72 -28.53 8.13
N LYS A 375 21.82 -27.95 7.32
CA LYS A 375 22.18 -27.28 6.06
C LYS A 375 22.12 -25.76 6.21
N TYR A 376 23.31 -25.17 6.29
CA TYR A 376 23.66 -23.77 6.04
C TYR A 376 22.77 -22.68 6.67
N LYS A 377 23.09 -22.33 7.93
CA LYS A 377 22.69 -21.05 8.53
C LYS A 377 23.38 -19.89 7.78
N SER A 378 22.76 -19.36 6.74
CA SER A 378 23.24 -18.13 6.08
C SER A 378 23.18 -16.94 7.06
N ARG A 379 24.35 -16.47 7.54
CA ARG A 379 24.53 -15.31 8.43
C ARG A 379 24.27 -13.99 7.67
N GLY A 380 23.02 -13.71 7.30
CA GLY A 380 22.60 -12.44 6.68
C GLY A 380 21.72 -11.59 7.59
N THR A 381 21.96 -10.28 7.65
CA THR A 381 21.14 -9.25 8.35
C THR A 381 19.73 -9.07 7.76
N TYR A 382 19.40 -9.76 6.67
CA TYR A 382 18.13 -9.69 5.94
C TYR A 382 17.56 -11.09 5.69
N ARG A 383 16.35 -11.38 6.20
CA ARG A 383 15.64 -12.66 5.98
C ARG A 383 14.14 -12.41 5.85
N THR A 384 13.53 -13.04 4.86
CA THR A 384 12.07 -13.05 4.64
C THR A 384 11.39 -14.26 5.29
N SER A 385 12.12 -15.35 5.57
CA SER A 385 11.66 -16.44 6.43
C SER A 385 11.87 -16.10 7.91
N ARG A 386 10.77 -15.99 8.69
CA ARG A 386 10.79 -15.79 10.15
C ARG A 386 9.51 -16.32 10.79
N ASN A 387 9.58 -16.77 12.04
CA ASN A 387 8.39 -17.11 12.78
C ASN A 387 7.54 -15.85 13.05
N SER A 388 6.28 -15.82 12.59
CA SER A 388 5.35 -14.69 12.77
C SER A 388 5.19 -14.31 14.24
N THR A 389 5.13 -15.30 15.13
CA THR A 389 5.07 -15.10 16.58
C THR A 389 6.26 -14.28 17.05
N GLU A 390 7.47 -14.73 16.74
CA GLU A 390 8.69 -14.02 17.14
C GLU A 390 8.70 -12.59 16.58
N VAL A 391 8.31 -12.41 15.32
CA VAL A 391 8.31 -11.09 14.67
C VAL A 391 7.32 -10.11 15.33
N LEU A 392 6.19 -10.62 15.81
CA LEU A 392 5.12 -9.85 16.45
C LEU A 392 5.37 -9.62 17.94
N THR A 393 5.88 -10.60 18.69
CA THR A 393 6.04 -10.51 20.15
C THR A 393 7.41 -9.98 20.58
N ARG A 394 8.41 -10.01 19.70
CA ARG A 394 9.74 -9.49 20.01
C ARG A 394 9.66 -8.06 20.54
N LYS A 395 10.14 -7.87 21.76
CA LYS A 395 10.28 -6.58 22.42
C LYS A 395 11.26 -5.71 21.65
N VAL A 396 10.99 -4.41 21.70
CA VAL A 396 11.80 -3.38 21.08
C VAL A 396 12.21 -2.44 22.19
N ASP A 397 13.50 -2.38 22.47
CA ASP A 397 14.02 -1.60 23.59
C ASP A 397 14.55 -0.26 23.09
N PHE A 398 14.09 0.80 23.73
CA PHE A 398 14.49 2.19 23.50
C PHE A 398 14.91 2.79 24.84
N SER A 399 15.80 3.79 24.83
CA SER A 399 16.01 4.57 26.04
C SER A 399 14.79 5.45 26.32
N LYS A 400 14.60 5.90 27.57
CA LYS A 400 13.50 6.82 27.94
C LYS A 400 13.46 8.08 27.04
N PHE A 401 14.63 8.59 26.65
CA PHE A 401 14.73 9.70 25.70
C PHE A 401 14.20 9.31 24.32
N GLU A 402 14.61 8.16 23.79
CA GLU A 402 14.17 7.68 22.48
C GLU A 402 12.66 7.42 22.44
N GLU A 403 12.11 6.83 23.50
CA GLU A 403 10.66 6.62 23.66
C GLU A 403 9.90 7.94 23.58
N LYS A 404 10.29 8.94 24.38
CA LYS A 404 9.67 10.27 24.38
C LYS A 404 9.66 10.92 22.99
N ILE A 405 10.76 10.77 22.25
CA ILE A 405 10.88 11.31 20.89
C ILE A 405 9.97 10.54 19.92
N ILE A 406 9.94 9.22 19.99
CA ILE A 406 9.08 8.38 19.15
C ILE A 406 7.61 8.69 19.42
N ASP A 407 7.18 8.72 20.67
CA ASP A 407 5.80 8.99 21.04
C ASP A 407 5.37 10.39 20.57
N LYS A 408 6.26 11.38 20.69
CA LYS A 408 5.99 12.74 20.19
C LYS A 408 5.73 12.78 18.69
N TYR A 409 6.59 12.17 17.87
CA TYR A 409 6.54 12.36 16.41
C TYR A 409 5.76 11.28 15.64
N CYS A 410 5.52 10.13 16.27
CA CYS A 410 4.90 8.97 15.62
C CYS A 410 3.49 8.69 16.13
N SER A 411 2.99 9.43 17.12
CA SER A 411 1.68 9.23 17.76
C SER A 411 0.53 9.12 16.75
N ASP A 412 0.43 10.04 15.77
CA ASP A 412 -0.64 10.01 14.77
C ASP A 412 -0.62 8.73 13.93
N ALA A 413 0.56 8.36 13.42
CA ALA A 413 0.72 7.15 12.62
C ALA A 413 0.42 5.88 13.43
N ILE A 414 0.82 5.84 14.71
CA ILE A 414 0.54 4.73 15.62
C ILE A 414 -0.97 4.63 15.87
N LYS A 415 -1.61 5.73 16.28
CA LYS A 415 -3.06 5.79 16.53
C LYS A 415 -3.86 5.37 15.31
N PHE A 416 -3.46 5.81 14.12
CA PHE A 416 -4.10 5.40 12.87
C PHE A 416 -3.96 3.90 12.61
N ILE A 417 -2.77 3.34 12.74
CA ILE A 417 -2.55 1.89 12.58
C ILE A 417 -3.39 1.10 13.58
N ASP A 418 -3.43 1.53 14.84
CA ASP A 418 -4.23 0.87 15.88
C ASP A 418 -5.74 0.99 15.61
N LYS A 419 -6.21 2.14 15.11
CA LYS A 419 -7.62 2.31 14.69
C LYS A 419 -7.97 1.37 13.54
N VAL A 420 -7.12 1.29 12.51
CA VAL A 420 -7.33 0.38 11.36
C VAL A 420 -7.35 -1.09 11.82
N ARG A 421 -6.63 -1.44 12.89
CA ARG A 421 -6.62 -2.78 13.49
C ARG A 421 -7.81 -3.11 14.39
N LYS A 422 -8.50 -2.12 14.96
CA LYS A 422 -9.66 -2.36 15.83
C LYS A 422 -10.96 -2.63 15.05
N ILE A 423 -10.90 -2.52 13.72
CA ILE A 423 -12.03 -2.61 12.80
C ILE A 423 -11.87 -3.89 11.93
N ALA A 424 -11.05 -4.87 12.35
CA ALA A 424 -10.22 -5.68 11.44
C ALA A 424 -10.03 -7.16 11.80
#